data_AF-A0A2I1M466-F1
#
_entry.id   AF-A0A2I1M466-F1
#
_cell.length_a   1.000
_cell.length_b   1.000
_cell.length_c   1.000
_cell.angle_alpha   90.00
_cell.angle_beta   90.00
_cell.angle_gamma   90.00
#
_symmetry.space_group_name_H-M   'P 1'
#
loop_
_entity.id
_entity.type
_entity.pdbx_description
1 polymer ?
#
loop_
_entity_poly.entity_id
_entity_poly.type
_entity_poly.pdbx_seq_one_letter_code
_entity_poly.pdbx_strand_id
1 'polypeptide(L)'
;MNPDARGVSMKFSVVLDDNWTDKSSPVLVRMKNVDVTRKIDRYKALRPRKGKSKSASITVKLPEGKYDVSYVSPINSDGSMYKTSKKTTVVVNEKTAAHSVAGDSQKEQPSESSADGKKEEKE
;
A
#
# COMPACT_ATOMS: atom_id res chain seq x y z
N MET A 1 -8.31 -20.95 -21.95
CA MET A 1 -8.37 -19.60 -21.31
C MET A 1 -9.68 -18.97 -21.73
N ASN A 2 -10.56 -18.62 -20.78
CA ASN A 2 -11.83 -17.98 -21.13
C ASN A 2 -11.62 -16.46 -21.23
N PRO A 3 -11.77 -15.82 -22.40
CA PRO A 3 -11.50 -14.39 -22.59
C PRO A 3 -12.55 -13.46 -21.92
N ASP A 4 -13.64 -14.02 -21.39
CA ASP A 4 -14.81 -13.30 -20.88
C ASP A 4 -14.98 -13.28 -19.34
N ALA A 5 -13.91 -13.38 -18.57
CA ALA A 5 -13.98 -12.90 -17.19
C ALA A 5 -14.02 -11.36 -17.24
N ARG A 6 -15.21 -10.76 -17.35
CA ARG A 6 -15.43 -9.30 -17.34
C ARG A 6 -14.63 -8.69 -16.20
N GLY A 7 -13.52 -8.06 -16.54
CA GLY A 7 -12.67 -7.40 -15.56
C GLY A 7 -13.32 -6.09 -15.16
N VAL A 8 -13.55 -5.92 -13.86
CA VAL A 8 -14.07 -4.69 -13.26
C VAL A 8 -12.90 -3.77 -12.92
N SER A 9 -13.02 -2.50 -13.29
CA SER A 9 -12.04 -1.48 -12.94
C SER A 9 -12.23 -1.05 -11.49
N MET A 10 -11.22 -1.23 -10.66
CA MET A 10 -11.19 -0.78 -9.27
C MET A 10 -10.18 0.35 -9.10
N LYS A 11 -10.54 1.42 -8.40
CA LYS A 11 -9.63 2.51 -8.08
C LYS A 11 -9.05 2.32 -6.69
N PHE A 12 -7.71 2.29 -6.61
CA PHE A 12 -6.97 2.27 -5.35
C PHE A 12 -6.29 3.62 -5.17
N SER A 13 -6.32 4.14 -3.96
CA SER A 13 -5.72 5.43 -3.63
C SER A 13 -4.97 5.39 -2.30
N VAL A 14 -4.05 6.33 -2.14
CA VAL A 14 -3.35 6.58 -0.88
C VAL A 14 -3.14 8.09 -0.76
N VAL A 15 -3.20 8.58 0.47
CA VAL A 15 -2.78 9.92 0.85
C VAL A 15 -1.70 9.78 1.90
N LEU A 16 -0.59 10.47 1.70
CA LEU A 16 0.54 10.54 2.64
C LEU A 16 0.67 11.97 3.15
N ASP A 17 1.41 12.13 4.24
CA ASP A 17 1.77 13.43 4.79
C ASP A 17 3.04 13.99 4.09
N ASP A 18 3.45 15.19 4.52
CA ASP A 18 4.63 15.87 3.96
C ASP A 18 5.97 15.21 4.31
N ASN A 19 6.00 14.22 5.22
CA ASN A 19 7.21 13.46 5.50
C ASN A 19 7.54 12.48 4.37
N TRP A 20 6.60 12.20 3.46
CA TRP A 20 6.89 11.38 2.29
C TRP A 20 7.60 12.20 1.24
N THR A 21 8.74 11.71 0.78
CA THR A 21 9.59 12.38 -0.21
C THR A 21 9.77 11.50 -1.45
N ASP A 22 10.40 12.06 -2.48
CA ASP A 22 10.79 11.27 -3.65
C ASP A 22 11.89 10.23 -3.35
N LYS A 23 12.58 10.33 -2.22
CA LYS A 23 13.50 9.30 -1.75
C LYS A 23 12.79 8.18 -0.99
N SER A 24 11.55 8.39 -0.56
CA SER A 24 10.74 7.35 0.06
C SER A 24 10.30 6.30 -0.97
N SER A 25 10.17 5.05 -0.53
CA SER A 25 9.65 3.98 -1.37
C SER A 25 8.18 4.23 -1.76
N PRO A 26 7.69 3.70 -2.88
CA PRO A 26 6.27 3.76 -3.21
C PRO A 26 5.46 2.90 -2.24
N VAL A 27 4.20 3.28 -2.02
CA VAL A 27 3.25 2.42 -1.32
C VAL A 27 2.88 1.27 -2.27
N LEU A 28 2.91 0.02 -1.80
CA LEU A 28 2.45 -1.11 -2.62
C LEU A 28 1.04 -1.52 -2.17
N VAL A 29 0.08 -1.54 -3.09
CA VAL A 29 -1.21 -2.18 -2.83
C VAL A 29 -1.13 -3.64 -3.28
N ARG A 30 -1.46 -4.57 -2.37
CA ARG A 30 -1.62 -5.98 -2.64
C ARG A 30 -3.10 -6.30 -2.79
N MET A 31 -3.44 -7.04 -3.85
CA MET A 31 -4.79 -7.55 -4.11
C MET A 31 -4.69 -9.08 -4.21
N LYS A 32 -5.13 -9.76 -3.15
CA LYS A 32 -5.13 -11.23 -3.08
C LYS A 32 -6.56 -11.73 -3.14
N ASN A 33 -6.87 -12.58 -4.10
CA ASN A 33 -8.19 -13.22 -4.15
C ASN A 33 -8.36 -14.18 -2.96
N VAL A 34 -9.55 -14.18 -2.38
CA VAL A 34 -9.88 -15.02 -1.21
C VAL A 34 -10.17 -16.47 -1.64
N ASP A 35 -10.69 -16.67 -2.85
CA ASP A 35 -10.98 -17.99 -3.39
C ASP A 35 -9.70 -18.68 -3.85
N VAL A 36 -9.42 -19.84 -3.24
CA VAL A 36 -8.22 -20.65 -3.49
C VAL A 36 -8.18 -21.26 -4.89
N THR A 37 -9.31 -21.36 -5.58
CA THR A 37 -9.38 -21.84 -6.97
C THR A 37 -8.83 -20.82 -7.96
N ARG A 38 -8.89 -19.52 -7.61
CA ARG A 38 -8.33 -18.41 -8.39
C ARG A 38 -7.11 -17.84 -7.69
N LYS A 39 -5.92 -18.33 -8.05
CA LYS A 39 -4.63 -17.90 -7.48
C LYS A 39 -4.19 -16.51 -7.98
N ILE A 40 -4.99 -15.48 -7.72
CA ILE A 40 -4.62 -14.09 -7.99
C ILE A 40 -4.02 -13.48 -6.73
N ASP A 41 -2.73 -13.12 -6.81
CA ASP A 41 -2.03 -12.32 -5.81
C ASP A 41 -1.18 -11.29 -6.57
N ARG A 42 -1.61 -10.04 -6.58
CA ARG A 42 -1.01 -8.98 -7.40
C ARG A 42 -0.58 -7.81 -6.55
N TYR A 43 0.48 -7.14 -6.96
CA TYR A 43 0.95 -5.90 -6.37
C TYR A 43 0.96 -4.78 -7.41
N LYS A 44 0.61 -3.56 -6.97
CA LYS A 44 0.77 -2.34 -7.76
C LYS A 44 1.37 -1.24 -6.90
N ALA A 45 2.31 -0.51 -7.48
CA ALA A 45 2.94 0.62 -6.83
C ALA A 45 2.08 1.89 -6.99
N LEU A 46 1.82 2.58 -5.89
CA LEU A 46 1.25 3.92 -5.81
C LEU A 46 2.38 4.87 -5.42
N ARG A 47 2.75 5.76 -6.34
CA ARG A 47 3.77 6.78 -6.10
C ARG A 47 3.12 8.16 -6.16
N PRO A 48 2.96 8.84 -5.01
CA PRO A 48 2.47 10.21 -4.99
C PRO A 48 3.28 11.13 -5.89
N ARG A 49 2.59 12.06 -6.55
CA ARG A 49 3.25 13.08 -7.36
C ARG A 49 3.90 14.12 -6.44
N LYS A 50 5.00 14.74 -6.92
CA LYS A 50 5.57 15.93 -6.27
C LYS A 50 4.52 17.04 -6.28
N GLY A 51 4.27 17.66 -5.13
CA GLY A 51 3.26 18.71 -4.98
C GLY A 51 2.71 18.82 -3.56
N LYS A 52 1.67 19.64 -3.40
CA LYS A 52 1.01 19.96 -2.12
C LYS A 52 0.17 18.82 -1.55
N SER A 53 -0.38 17.95 -2.41
CA SER A 53 -1.10 16.75 -1.99
C SER A 53 -0.26 15.52 -2.33
N LYS A 54 0.32 14.84 -1.32
CA LYS A 54 1.04 13.56 -1.50
C LYS A 54 0.06 12.40 -1.70
N SER A 55 -0.86 12.57 -2.65
CA SER A 55 -1.85 11.58 -3.02
C SER A 55 -1.45 10.84 -4.30
N ALA A 56 -1.73 9.55 -4.36
CA ALA A 56 -1.68 8.76 -5.59
C ALA A 56 -2.98 7.99 -5.78
N SER A 57 -3.30 7.69 -7.04
CA SER A 57 -4.37 6.76 -7.38
C SER A 57 -3.98 5.93 -8.59
N ILE A 58 -4.45 4.69 -8.63
CA ILE A 58 -4.30 3.79 -9.77
C ILE A 58 -5.61 3.06 -10.02
N THR A 59 -5.90 2.78 -11.28
CA THR A 59 -7.01 1.93 -11.69
C THR A 59 -6.47 0.56 -12.07
N VAL A 60 -7.04 -0.49 -11.49
CA VAL A 60 -6.65 -1.88 -11.74
C VAL A 60 -7.87 -2.67 -12.20
N LYS A 61 -7.74 -3.34 -13.34
CA LYS A 61 -8.77 -4.26 -13.83
C LYS A 61 -8.62 -5.61 -13.12
N LEU A 62 -9.62 -5.96 -12.32
CA LEU A 62 -9.69 -7.21 -11.56
C LEU A 62 -10.88 -8.05 -12.04
N PRO A 63 -10.73 -9.37 -12.21
CA PRO A 63 -11.89 -10.24 -12.38
C PRO A 63 -12.86 -10.10 -11.21
N GLU A 64 -14.14 -10.37 -11.45
CA GLU A 64 -15.11 -10.42 -10.36
C GLU A 64 -14.72 -11.48 -9.31
N GLY A 65 -14.97 -11.14 -8.05
CA GLY A 65 -14.66 -12.00 -6.92
C GLY A 65 -14.40 -11.23 -5.63
N LYS A 66 -14.01 -11.94 -4.58
CA LYS A 66 -13.70 -11.36 -3.27
C LYS A 66 -12.18 -11.27 -3.09
N TYR A 67 -11.70 -10.10 -2.69
CA TYR A 67 -10.27 -9.80 -2.58
C TYR A 67 -9.93 -9.24 -1.20
N ASP A 68 -8.88 -9.78 -0.64
CA ASP A 68 -8.15 -9.19 0.46
C ASP A 68 -7.18 -8.14 -0.07
N VAL A 69 -7.45 -6.89 0.29
CA VAL A 69 -6.65 -5.73 -0.08
C VAL A 69 -5.86 -5.27 1.13
N SER A 70 -4.55 -5.12 0.96
CA SER A 70 -3.66 -4.58 1.98
C SER A 70 -2.66 -3.62 1.34
N TYR A 71 -2.34 -2.56 2.06
CA TYR A 71 -1.27 -1.64 1.67
C TYR A 71 0.00 -2.06 2.42
N VAL A 72 1.12 -2.11 1.70
CA VAL A 72 2.44 -2.33 2.27
C VAL A 72 3.04 -0.95 2.52
N SER A 73 3.51 -0.78 3.74
CA SER A 73 4.10 0.43 4.26
C SER A 73 5.29 0.91 3.43
N PRO A 74 5.29 2.15 2.94
CA PRO A 74 6.49 2.75 2.38
C PRO A 74 7.51 3.02 3.49
N ILE A 75 8.78 3.08 3.07
CA ILE A 75 9.95 3.31 3.92
C ILE A 75 10.60 4.62 3.46
N ASN A 76 10.92 5.50 4.41
CA ASN A 76 11.63 6.74 4.16
C ASN A 76 13.15 6.50 4.07
N SER A 77 13.90 7.51 3.58
CA SER A 77 15.36 7.40 3.46
C SER A 77 16.09 7.26 4.80
N ASP A 78 15.47 7.71 5.89
CA ASP A 78 15.97 7.56 7.26
C ASP A 78 15.64 6.18 7.88
N GLY A 79 14.99 5.30 7.12
CA GLY A 79 14.57 3.97 7.57
C GLY A 79 13.24 3.96 8.33
N SER A 80 12.64 5.11 8.63
CA SER A 80 11.31 5.17 9.26
C SER A 80 10.24 4.60 8.33
N MET A 81 9.24 3.94 8.90
CA MET A 81 8.13 3.32 8.16
C MET A 81 6.82 4.01 8.47
N TYR A 82 5.96 4.10 7.46
CA TYR A 82 4.56 4.46 7.70
C TYR A 82 3.80 3.25 8.21
N LYS A 83 2.84 3.46 9.09
CA LYS A 83 1.77 2.50 9.33
C LYS A 83 0.78 2.60 8.21
N THR A 84 0.26 1.47 7.73
CA THR A 84 -0.84 1.44 6.75
C THR A 84 -2.11 0.94 7.41
N SER A 85 -3.25 1.32 6.85
CA SER A 85 -4.57 0.81 7.24
C SER A 85 -4.61 -0.71 7.22
N LYS A 86 -5.40 -1.29 8.14
CA LYS A 86 -5.59 -2.74 8.23
C LYS A 86 -6.10 -3.32 6.91
N LYS A 87 -5.72 -4.56 6.65
CA LYS A 87 -6.24 -5.37 5.55
C LYS A 87 -7.77 -5.31 5.53
N THR A 88 -8.33 -5.03 4.36
CA THR A 88 -9.77 -4.93 4.13
C THR A 88 -10.17 -5.90 3.04
N THR A 89 -11.35 -6.51 3.20
CA THR A 89 -11.90 -7.39 2.18
C THR A 89 -12.91 -6.64 1.32
N VAL A 90 -12.72 -6.71 0.00
CA VAL A 90 -13.52 -6.01 -1.01
C VAL A 90 -14.16 -7.04 -1.94
N VAL A 91 -15.44 -6.85 -2.23
CA VAL A 91 -16.12 -7.59 -3.31
C VAL A 91 -15.97 -6.79 -4.59
N VAL A 92 -15.55 -7.45 -5.67
CA VAL A 92 -15.37 -6.87 -7.00
C VAL A 92 -16.46 -7.42 -7.90
N ASN A 93 -17.35 -6.55 -8.36
CA ASN A 93 -18.39 -6.80 -9.36
C ASN A 93 -18.81 -5.46 -10.03
N GLU A 94 -19.68 -5.50 -11.03
CA GLU A 94 -20.16 -4.29 -11.72
C GLU A 94 -20.72 -3.20 -10.78
N LYS A 95 -21.34 -3.58 -9.65
CA LYS A 95 -21.88 -2.61 -8.66
C LYS A 95 -20.78 -1.89 -7.88
N THR A 96 -19.62 -2.52 -7.70
CA THR A 96 -18.50 -1.94 -6.94
C THR A 96 -17.50 -1.19 -7.81
N ALA A 97 -17.69 -1.16 -9.14
CA ALA A 97 -16.78 -0.54 -10.11
C ALA A 97 -16.46 0.94 -9.83
N ALA A 98 -17.36 1.67 -9.18
CA ALA A 98 -17.18 3.08 -8.82
C ALA A 98 -16.54 3.33 -7.44
N HIS A 99 -16.35 2.28 -6.63
CA HIS A 99 -15.85 2.44 -5.26
C HIS A 99 -14.34 2.60 -5.24
N SER A 100 -13.86 3.65 -4.56
CA SER A 100 -12.44 3.86 -4.32
C SER A 100 -12.03 3.16 -3.03
N VAL A 101 -10.98 2.35 -3.09
CA VAL A 101 -10.35 1.77 -1.91
C VAL A 101 -9.21 2.71 -1.49
N ALA A 102 -9.25 3.21 -0.26
CA ALA A 102 -8.23 4.10 0.29
C ALA A 102 -7.34 3.34 1.27
N GLY A 103 -6.03 3.52 1.12
CA GLY A 103 -5.06 3.21 2.16
C GLY A 103 -4.80 4.47 2.95
N ASP A 104 -5.00 4.42 4.27
CA ASP A 104 -4.59 5.51 5.16
C ASP A 104 -3.21 5.19 5.71
N SER A 105 -2.33 6.19 5.81
CA SER A 105 -0.97 5.99 6.30
C SER A 105 -0.63 6.96 7.43
N GLN A 106 -0.35 6.43 8.63
CA GLN A 106 0.01 7.22 9.80
C GLN A 106 1.48 6.99 10.17
N LYS A 107 2.20 8.04 10.57
CA LYS A 107 3.63 7.99 10.93
C LYS A 107 3.87 7.20 12.23
N GLU A 108 4.90 6.36 12.27
CA GLU A 108 5.59 6.02 13.54
C GLU A 108 6.95 6.73 13.58
N GLN A 109 7.29 7.33 14.72
CA GLN A 109 8.68 7.69 15.03
C GLN A 109 9.45 6.39 15.27
N PRO A 110 10.62 6.18 14.65
CA PRO A 110 11.50 5.12 15.10
C PRO A 110 11.86 5.43 16.57
N SER A 111 11.55 4.50 17.47
CA SER A 111 12.12 4.52 18.82
C SER A 111 13.63 4.54 18.67
N GLU A 112 14.27 5.64 19.06
CA GLU A 112 15.72 5.73 19.13
C GLU A 112 16.21 4.54 19.95
N SER A 113 16.94 3.63 19.29
CA SER A 113 17.79 2.68 19.98
C SER A 113 18.76 3.52 20.79
N SER A 114 18.54 3.63 22.10
CA SER A 114 19.52 4.14 23.04
C SER A 114 20.77 3.29 22.89
N ALA A 115 21.72 3.78 22.09
CA ALA A 115 23.10 3.34 22.14
C ALA A 115 23.64 3.81 23.49
N ASP A 116 23.41 3.00 24.52
CA ASP A 116 24.04 3.20 25.80
C ASP A 116 25.50 2.75 25.66
N GLY A 117 26.39 3.73 25.75
CA GLY A 117 27.80 3.57 25.51
C GLY A 117 28.46 2.67 26.54
N LYS A 118 29.44 1.89 26.11
CA LYS A 118 30.55 1.54 27.00
C LYS A 118 31.87 1.81 26.32
N LYS A 119 32.57 2.74 26.98
CA LYS A 119 33.86 3.36 26.74
C LYS A 119 34.93 2.39 26.21
N GLU A 120 35.75 2.92 25.30
CA GLU A 120 37.15 2.53 25.15
C GLU A 120 37.84 2.53 26.52
N GLU A 121 38.50 1.43 26.87
CA GLU A 121 39.55 1.43 27.88
C GLU A 121 40.84 1.02 27.18
N LYS A 122 41.73 2.01 27.01
CA LYS A 122 43.15 1.79 26.76
C LYS A 122 43.82 1.59 28.11
N GLU A 123 44.47 0.45 28.30
CA GLU A 123 45.83 0.37 28.86
C GLU A 123 46.53 -0.88 28.32
#